data_AF-E6QX09-F1
#
_entry.id   AF-E6QX09-F1
#
_cell.length_a   1.000
_cell.length_b   1.000
_cell.length_c   1.000
_cell.angle_alpha   90.00
_cell.angle_beta   90.00
_cell.angle_gamma   90.00
#
_symmetry.space_group_name_H-M   'P 1'
#
loop_
_entity.id
_entity.type
_entity.pdbx_description
1 polymer ?
#
loop_
_entity_poly.entity_id
_entity_poly.type
_entity_poly.pdbx_seq_one_letter_code
_entity_poly.pdbx_strand_id
1 'polypeptide(L)'
;MTRESGAGKALAPQGRSPLQRAEGVGYKRQQARRTGELEAPSALAGSVATGDSVLYICGATPHTTPQQGVGVNGGTQQRNGCYIQCHQQLLNPMSNSSSTTKAQNGQILAVQNELHILYFLHRFGWLRTRDLAAIVWSTSESTHSAISMAQRTLKRLKDSGQVLHRIAPDGATIYSPSQSGAKRLEQNYGITARSGKDLIRELGNYEHRCNANIFAINQLRAGKSVWTEREIQAGRAPIKTVLHKVPDGLVDVTEEDYKGYSLTLAWVEIERGYKKAADFNKMMHFIFSVLGPLNSEGKPLNQMYQPADKLCIGEVIVQTNANSQQNRIINAVRHGKTTAPYDYAWEYILNNLYLCTAQSADLHSIDEWVNE
;
A
#
# COMPACT_ATOMS: atom_id res chain seq x y z
N MET A 1 -70.17 -37.09 24.25
CA MET A 1 -68.76 -37.32 23.86
C MET A 1 -67.96 -36.12 24.33
N THR A 2 -67.53 -36.17 25.58
CA THR A 2 -66.71 -35.15 26.27
C THR A 2 -66.00 -35.87 27.41
N ARG A 3 -64.67 -35.87 27.40
CA ARG A 3 -63.75 -36.33 28.47
C ARG A 3 -62.49 -35.47 28.32
N GLU A 4 -62.18 -34.63 29.32
CA GLU A 4 -61.29 -34.91 30.47
C GLU A 4 -59.85 -35.22 30.01
N SER A 5 -58.85 -34.41 30.32
CA SER A 5 -58.07 -34.34 31.57
C SER A 5 -56.65 -33.89 31.12
N GLY A 6 -55.71 -33.36 31.90
CA GLY A 6 -55.49 -33.23 33.32
C GLY A 6 -54.04 -32.75 33.50
N ALA A 7 -53.79 -31.99 34.56
CA ALA A 7 -52.51 -31.36 34.87
C ALA A 7 -51.40 -32.37 35.21
N GLY A 8 -50.15 -32.05 34.85
CA GLY A 8 -48.95 -32.76 35.27
C GLY A 8 -47.81 -31.79 35.60
N LYS A 9 -47.58 -31.56 36.89
CA LYS A 9 -46.36 -30.95 37.46
C LYS A 9 -45.23 -31.98 37.42
N ALA A 10 -44.02 -31.56 37.06
CA ALA A 10 -42.79 -32.29 37.38
C ALA A 10 -41.71 -31.30 37.86
N LEU A 11 -41.32 -31.49 39.12
CA LEU A 11 -40.14 -30.91 39.78
C LEU A 11 -38.89 -31.68 39.35
N ALA A 12 -37.77 -30.97 39.17
CA ALA A 12 -36.43 -31.56 39.15
C ALA A 12 -35.45 -30.67 39.95
N PRO A 13 -34.40 -31.26 40.55
CA PRO A 13 -33.90 -30.82 41.85
C PRO A 13 -32.65 -29.94 41.81
N GLN A 14 -32.49 -29.17 42.89
CA GLN A 14 -31.26 -28.46 43.26
C GLN A 14 -30.15 -29.44 43.62
N GLY A 15 -28.98 -29.30 42.98
CA GLY A 15 -27.74 -30.01 43.29
C GLY A 15 -26.68 -29.05 43.81
N ARG A 16 -26.13 -29.37 44.98
CA ARG A 16 -25.21 -28.58 45.81
C ARG A 16 -23.78 -28.51 45.26
N SER A 17 -23.10 -27.38 45.48
CA SER A 17 -21.64 -27.31 45.63
C SER A 17 -21.24 -27.77 47.06
N PRO A 18 -20.03 -28.32 47.31
CA PRO A 18 -18.86 -27.44 47.49
C PRO A 18 -17.51 -28.06 47.06
N LEU A 19 -16.67 -27.26 46.37
CA LEU A 19 -15.24 -27.55 46.23
C LEU A 19 -14.45 -26.76 47.28
N GLN A 20 -13.86 -27.50 48.21
CA GLN A 20 -12.87 -27.01 49.17
C GLN A 20 -11.45 -27.05 48.57
N ARG A 21 -10.71 -26.01 48.93
CA ARG A 21 -9.24 -25.82 49.04
C ARG A 21 -8.28 -26.95 48.60
N ALA A 22 -7.30 -26.54 47.79
CA ALA A 22 -5.86 -26.80 47.96
C ALA A 22 -5.11 -25.59 47.35
N GLU A 23 -4.60 -24.65 48.12
CA GLU A 23 -3.24 -24.60 48.69
C GLU A 23 -2.10 -24.92 47.71
N GLY A 24 -1.31 -23.88 47.41
CA GLY A 24 0.15 -23.94 47.53
C GLY A 24 0.97 -24.32 46.31
N VAL A 25 1.34 -23.35 45.47
CA VAL A 25 2.63 -23.39 44.75
C VAL A 25 3.25 -21.98 44.77
N GLY A 26 4.25 -21.81 45.64
CA GLY A 26 5.06 -20.60 45.73
C GLY A 26 6.07 -20.52 44.59
N TYR A 27 6.07 -19.40 43.86
CA TYR A 27 7.17 -19.04 42.98
C TYR A 27 8.24 -18.31 43.79
N LYS A 28 9.37 -18.99 44.02
CA LYS A 28 10.58 -18.39 44.57
C LYS A 28 11.18 -17.41 43.56
N ARG A 29 11.32 -16.16 43.97
CA ARG A 29 12.30 -15.21 43.43
C ARG A 29 13.71 -15.77 43.64
N GLN A 30 14.50 -15.83 42.57
CA GLN A 30 15.96 -15.78 42.67
C GLN A 30 16.46 -14.54 41.96
N GLN A 31 16.82 -13.54 42.78
CA GLN A 31 17.80 -12.53 42.43
C GLN A 31 19.18 -13.17 42.56
N ALA A 32 20.00 -13.08 41.52
CA ALA A 32 21.44 -13.27 41.63
C ALA A 32 22.12 -12.00 41.11
N ARG A 33 22.71 -11.26 42.06
CA ARG A 33 23.77 -10.28 41.82
C ARG A 33 25.07 -11.03 41.50
N ARG A 34 25.82 -10.54 40.52
CA ARG A 34 27.29 -10.53 40.40
C ARG A 34 27.62 -9.59 39.23
N THR A 35 27.98 -8.33 39.42
CA THR A 35 29.35 -7.82 39.68
C THR A 35 30.42 -8.54 38.87
N GLY A 36 30.86 -7.88 37.80
CA GLY A 36 32.04 -8.23 37.00
C GLY A 36 32.37 -7.02 36.12
N GLU A 37 33.55 -6.48 36.33
CA GLU A 37 34.10 -5.26 35.73
C GLU A 37 34.14 -5.30 34.20
N LEU A 38 33.92 -4.15 33.56
CA LEU A 38 34.31 -3.90 32.18
C LEU A 38 35.34 -2.78 32.18
N GLU A 39 36.61 -3.18 32.10
CA GLU A 39 37.72 -2.31 31.73
C GLU A 39 37.58 -1.90 30.26
N ALA A 40 37.81 -0.62 30.00
CA ALA A 40 37.88 -0.03 28.67
C ALA A 40 39.23 -0.33 28.02
N PRO A 41 39.30 -0.65 26.71
CA PRO A 41 40.53 -0.52 25.97
C PRO A 41 40.65 0.89 25.37
N SER A 42 41.72 1.53 25.82
CA SER A 42 42.38 2.73 25.32
C SER A 42 42.49 2.81 23.80
N ALA A 43 42.41 4.05 23.33
CA ALA A 43 42.81 4.52 22.02
C ALA A 43 44.23 4.05 21.63
N LEU A 44 44.39 3.76 20.34
CA LEU A 44 45.69 3.75 19.67
C LEU A 44 45.51 4.39 18.28
N ALA A 45 46.25 5.48 18.12
CA ALA A 45 46.41 6.23 16.89
C ALA A 45 47.15 5.39 15.83
N GLY A 46 46.76 5.56 14.57
CA GLY A 46 47.48 5.05 13.40
C GLY A 46 47.16 5.93 12.20
N SER A 47 48.17 6.64 11.71
CA SER A 47 48.11 7.62 10.64
C SER A 47 48.22 6.99 9.24
N VAL A 48 47.58 7.64 8.26
CA VAL A 48 48.02 7.86 6.87
C VAL A 48 48.24 6.63 5.97
N ALA A 49 47.37 6.50 4.97
CA ALA A 49 47.78 6.25 3.58
C ALA A 49 46.76 6.88 2.62
N THR A 50 47.26 7.79 1.80
CA THR A 50 46.62 8.52 0.71
C THR A 50 46.59 7.69 -0.59
N GLY A 51 45.56 7.90 -1.42
CA GLY A 51 45.44 7.38 -2.81
C GLY A 51 44.06 6.78 -3.03
N ASP A 52 43.25 7.11 -4.03
CA ASP A 52 43.45 7.87 -5.26
C ASP A 52 42.15 8.61 -5.60
N SER A 53 42.29 9.88 -5.94
CA SER A 53 41.23 10.68 -6.55
C SER A 53 41.33 10.49 -8.06
N VAL A 54 40.36 9.83 -8.69
CA VAL A 54 40.22 9.85 -10.15
C VAL A 54 39.25 10.96 -10.54
N LEU A 55 39.87 12.08 -10.91
CA LEU A 55 39.30 13.20 -11.63
C LEU A 55 38.92 12.73 -13.06
N TYR A 56 37.65 12.87 -13.43
CA TYR A 56 37.28 12.97 -14.84
C TYR A 56 36.56 14.29 -15.09
N ILE A 57 37.31 15.22 -15.69
CA ILE A 57 36.80 16.40 -16.37
C ILE A 57 36.67 16.04 -17.85
N CYS A 58 35.48 16.18 -18.41
CA CYS A 58 35.23 16.43 -19.83
C CYS A 58 33.81 16.99 -19.90
N GLY A 59 33.52 18.21 -20.38
CA GLY A 59 34.04 18.87 -21.56
C GLY A 59 32.82 19.12 -22.46
N ALA A 60 32.25 20.32 -22.39
CA ALA A 60 31.07 20.70 -23.16
C ALA A 60 31.41 21.25 -24.56
N THR A 61 30.38 21.30 -25.41
CA THR A 61 30.20 21.98 -26.74
C THR A 61 30.13 21.03 -27.96
N PRO A 62 29.52 21.44 -29.10
CA PRO A 62 28.07 21.38 -29.34
C PRO A 62 27.66 20.65 -30.66
N HIS A 63 26.36 20.39 -30.79
CA HIS A 63 25.56 19.98 -31.96
C HIS A 63 26.23 19.49 -33.27
N THR A 64 25.88 18.28 -33.70
CA THR A 64 25.57 17.93 -35.11
C THR A 64 24.68 16.66 -35.19
N THR A 65 23.87 16.59 -36.24
CA THR A 65 22.72 15.70 -36.54
C THR A 65 23.11 14.24 -36.94
N PRO A 66 22.16 13.31 -37.21
CA PRO A 66 22.17 11.96 -36.62
C PRO A 66 22.77 10.88 -37.55
N GLN A 67 23.47 9.90 -36.96
CA GLN A 67 23.69 8.60 -37.60
C GLN A 67 23.03 7.49 -36.79
N GLN A 68 22.34 6.62 -37.52
CA GLN A 68 21.72 5.39 -37.05
C GLN A 68 22.77 4.50 -36.38
N GLY A 69 22.59 4.24 -35.09
CA GLY A 69 23.44 3.38 -34.29
C GLY A 69 22.58 2.51 -33.38
N VAL A 70 22.80 1.21 -33.48
CA VAL A 70 22.20 0.11 -32.71
C VAL A 70 22.18 0.44 -31.21
N GLY A 71 20.98 0.57 -30.64
CA GLY A 71 20.74 1.04 -29.27
C GLY A 71 20.50 -0.09 -28.27
N VAL A 72 21.39 -0.14 -27.28
CA VAL A 72 21.43 -1.00 -26.10
C VAL A 72 20.18 -0.84 -25.21
N ASN A 73 19.78 -1.94 -24.54
CA ASN A 73 18.60 -2.07 -23.68
C ASN A 73 18.44 -0.98 -22.59
N GLY A 74 17.64 0.06 -22.88
CA GLY A 74 17.01 0.94 -21.88
C GLY A 74 15.65 0.38 -21.44
N GLY A 75 15.65 -0.75 -20.72
CA GLY A 75 14.45 -1.57 -20.51
C GLY A 75 13.43 -1.09 -19.46
N THR A 76 13.74 -0.05 -18.67
CA THR A 76 12.92 0.31 -17.50
C THR A 76 11.98 1.50 -17.75
N GLN A 77 12.45 2.57 -18.40
CA GLN A 77 11.61 3.73 -18.72
C GLN A 77 10.49 3.40 -19.73
N GLN A 78 10.78 2.56 -20.73
CA GLN A 78 9.80 2.18 -21.75
C GLN A 78 8.65 1.32 -21.19
N ARG A 79 8.92 0.54 -20.13
CA ARG A 79 7.91 -0.31 -19.46
C ARG A 79 6.92 0.50 -18.64
N ASN A 80 7.38 1.57 -17.99
CA ASN A 80 6.53 2.42 -17.16
C ASN A 80 5.60 3.31 -18.01
N GLY A 81 6.07 3.81 -19.15
CA GLY A 81 5.25 4.60 -20.08
C GLY A 81 4.05 3.84 -20.65
N CYS A 82 4.26 2.56 -21.04
CA CYS A 82 3.19 1.68 -21.52
C CYS A 82 2.12 1.44 -20.43
N TYR A 83 2.54 1.33 -19.17
CA TYR A 83 1.64 1.05 -18.05
C TYR A 83 0.70 2.23 -17.74
N ILE A 84 1.21 3.46 -17.78
CA ILE A 84 0.44 4.70 -17.53
C ILE A 84 -0.52 4.98 -18.69
N GLN A 85 -0.04 4.87 -19.93
CA GLN A 85 -0.87 5.11 -21.12
C GLN A 85 -2.01 4.08 -21.25
N CYS A 86 -1.73 2.80 -20.97
CA CYS A 86 -2.77 1.78 -20.91
C CYS A 86 -3.75 2.06 -19.76
N HIS A 87 -3.29 2.55 -18.61
CA HIS A 87 -4.17 2.87 -17.48
C HIS A 87 -5.19 3.98 -17.83
N GLN A 88 -4.75 5.06 -18.47
CA GLN A 88 -5.64 6.15 -18.90
C GLN A 88 -6.66 5.71 -19.95
N GLN A 89 -6.28 4.83 -20.87
CA GLN A 89 -7.21 4.25 -21.85
C GLN A 89 -8.26 3.32 -21.22
N LEU A 90 -7.92 2.66 -20.10
CA LEU A 90 -8.84 1.78 -19.37
C LEU A 90 -9.79 2.53 -18.43
N LEU A 91 -9.36 3.67 -17.89
CA LEU A 91 -10.19 4.50 -17.01
C LEU A 91 -11.15 5.42 -17.78
N ASN A 92 -10.85 5.74 -19.05
CA ASN A 92 -11.69 6.57 -19.92
C ASN A 92 -12.21 5.75 -21.10
N PRO A 93 -13.24 4.89 -20.93
CA PRO A 93 -13.85 4.19 -22.05
C PRO A 93 -14.49 5.23 -22.97
N MET A 94 -13.92 5.36 -24.16
CA MET A 94 -14.23 6.30 -25.23
C MET A 94 -15.68 6.83 -25.25
N SER A 95 -15.81 8.13 -25.02
CA SER A 95 -16.91 8.96 -25.52
C SER A 95 -16.67 9.24 -27.01
N ASN A 96 -16.97 8.32 -27.93
CA ASN A 96 -17.05 8.62 -29.37
C ASN A 96 -17.90 7.60 -30.18
N SER A 97 -19.10 8.06 -30.56
CA SER A 97 -19.90 7.87 -31.80
C SER A 97 -20.23 6.51 -32.46
N SER A 98 -21.50 6.46 -32.94
CA SER A 98 -22.11 5.71 -34.06
C SER A 98 -22.69 4.29 -33.85
N SER A 99 -23.99 4.28 -33.51
CA SER A 99 -25.07 3.40 -34.02
C SER A 99 -24.85 1.90 -34.32
N THR A 100 -24.06 1.17 -33.52
CA THR A 100 -24.15 -0.30 -33.44
C THR A 100 -25.22 -0.75 -32.43
N THR A 101 -25.93 -1.83 -32.76
CA THR A 101 -27.09 -2.33 -32.00
C THR A 101 -26.75 -2.60 -30.52
N LYS A 102 -27.68 -2.26 -29.61
CA LYS A 102 -27.52 -2.33 -28.14
C LYS A 102 -26.92 -3.65 -27.63
N ALA A 103 -27.19 -4.77 -28.30
CA ALA A 103 -26.65 -6.09 -27.97
C ALA A 103 -25.14 -6.25 -28.26
N GLN A 104 -24.64 -5.71 -29.38
CA GLN A 104 -23.21 -5.70 -29.71
C GLN A 104 -22.42 -4.90 -28.67
N ASN A 105 -22.99 -3.78 -28.21
CA ASN A 105 -22.38 -2.94 -27.18
C ASN A 105 -22.27 -3.68 -25.83
N GLY A 106 -23.25 -4.54 -25.50
CA GLY A 106 -23.22 -5.31 -24.26
C GLY A 106 -22.14 -6.39 -24.20
N GLN A 107 -21.88 -7.07 -25.33
CA GLN A 107 -20.81 -8.08 -25.41
C GLN A 107 -19.42 -7.44 -25.33
N ILE A 108 -19.22 -6.33 -26.05
CA ILE A 108 -17.98 -5.56 -26.01
C ILE A 108 -17.70 -5.09 -24.58
N LEU A 109 -18.70 -4.51 -23.91
CA LEU A 109 -18.57 -4.08 -22.52
C LEU A 109 -18.26 -5.25 -21.57
N ALA A 110 -18.87 -6.42 -21.79
CA ALA A 110 -18.57 -7.61 -20.97
C ALA A 110 -17.11 -8.05 -21.12
N VAL A 111 -16.57 -8.04 -22.36
CA VAL A 111 -15.16 -8.36 -22.63
C VAL A 111 -14.23 -7.31 -22.02
N GLN A 112 -14.57 -6.02 -22.11
CA GLN A 112 -13.80 -4.95 -21.48
C GLN A 112 -13.74 -5.11 -19.95
N ASN A 113 -14.89 -5.39 -19.30
CA ASN A 113 -14.93 -5.63 -17.87
C ASN A 113 -14.09 -6.85 -17.44
N GLU A 114 -14.07 -7.91 -18.25
CA GLU A 114 -13.20 -9.06 -18.01
C GLU A 114 -11.71 -8.67 -18.06
N LEU A 115 -11.31 -7.91 -19.07
CA LEU A 115 -9.94 -7.41 -19.21
C LEU A 115 -9.57 -6.44 -18.08
N HIS A 116 -10.49 -5.59 -17.63
CA HIS A 116 -10.29 -4.69 -16.49
C HIS A 116 -10.05 -5.48 -15.20
N ILE A 117 -10.85 -6.52 -14.94
CA ILE A 117 -10.61 -7.41 -13.78
C ILE A 117 -9.23 -8.03 -13.86
N LEU A 118 -8.86 -8.62 -15.01
CA LEU A 118 -7.53 -9.24 -15.16
C LEU A 118 -6.41 -8.22 -14.92
N TYR A 119 -6.56 -7.01 -15.46
CA TYR A 119 -5.60 -5.92 -15.30
C TYR A 119 -5.41 -5.57 -13.81
N PHE A 120 -6.49 -5.32 -13.07
CA PHE A 120 -6.38 -5.01 -11.64
C PHE A 120 -5.89 -6.19 -10.81
N LEU A 121 -6.26 -7.42 -11.15
CA LEU A 121 -5.69 -8.62 -10.53
C LEU A 121 -4.18 -8.72 -10.76
N HIS A 122 -3.67 -8.34 -11.93
CA HIS A 122 -2.24 -8.30 -12.21
C HIS A 122 -1.52 -7.22 -11.38
N ARG A 123 -2.12 -6.03 -11.25
CA ARG A 123 -1.56 -4.92 -10.48
C ARG A 123 -1.45 -5.26 -9.00
N PHE A 124 -2.57 -5.60 -8.37
CA PHE A 124 -2.69 -5.88 -6.94
C PHE A 124 -2.17 -7.27 -6.54
N GLY A 125 -2.05 -8.19 -7.50
CA GLY A 125 -1.69 -9.58 -7.28
C GLY A 125 -2.90 -10.44 -6.91
N TRP A 126 -3.72 -10.02 -5.96
CA TRP A 126 -5.02 -10.61 -5.68
C TRP A 126 -6.00 -9.56 -5.14
N LEU A 127 -7.30 -9.77 -5.37
CA LEU A 127 -8.37 -8.92 -4.87
C LEU A 127 -9.60 -9.74 -4.49
N ARG A 128 -10.42 -9.21 -3.57
CA ARG A 128 -11.74 -9.78 -3.27
C ARG A 128 -12.77 -9.33 -4.30
N THR A 129 -13.89 -10.03 -4.36
CA THR A 129 -15.04 -9.64 -5.20
C THR A 129 -15.49 -8.20 -4.96
N ARG A 130 -15.57 -7.76 -3.69
CA ARG A 130 -16.02 -6.40 -3.34
C ARG A 130 -15.04 -5.32 -3.80
N ASP A 131 -13.74 -5.64 -3.79
CA ASP A 131 -12.67 -4.72 -4.19
C ASP A 131 -12.72 -4.54 -5.73
N LEU A 132 -12.89 -5.63 -6.47
CA LEU A 132 -13.10 -5.61 -7.92
C LEU A 132 -14.40 -4.92 -8.31
N ALA A 133 -15.47 -5.09 -7.52
CA ALA A 133 -16.72 -4.38 -7.73
C ALA A 133 -16.54 -2.86 -7.64
N ALA A 134 -15.85 -2.41 -6.59
CA ALA A 134 -15.61 -0.99 -6.34
C ALA A 134 -14.77 -0.31 -7.42
N ILE A 135 -13.81 -1.04 -8.02
CA ILE A 135 -12.91 -0.46 -9.02
C ILE A 135 -13.44 -0.54 -10.46
N VAL A 136 -14.04 -1.66 -10.87
CA VAL A 136 -14.50 -1.85 -12.27
C VAL A 136 -15.88 -1.22 -12.50
N TRP A 137 -16.72 -1.15 -11.47
CA TRP A 137 -18.05 -0.55 -11.52
C TRP A 137 -18.16 0.65 -10.58
N SER A 138 -17.15 1.52 -10.59
CA SER A 138 -17.04 2.69 -9.71
C SER A 138 -18.21 3.68 -9.86
N THR A 139 -18.84 3.72 -11.02
CA THR A 139 -19.98 4.59 -11.36
C THR A 139 -21.35 3.97 -11.07
N SER A 140 -21.41 2.73 -10.59
CA SER A 140 -22.68 2.06 -10.28
C SER A 140 -23.35 2.72 -9.07
N GLU A 141 -24.57 3.23 -9.25
CA GLU A 141 -25.38 3.82 -8.17
C GLU A 141 -25.68 2.81 -7.04
N SER A 142 -25.73 1.52 -7.37
CA SER A 142 -26.00 0.45 -6.40
C SER A 142 -24.78 -0.44 -6.19
N THR A 143 -24.29 -0.47 -4.95
CA THR A 143 -23.23 -1.39 -4.50
C THR A 143 -23.61 -2.86 -4.72
N HIS A 144 -24.88 -3.22 -4.50
CA HIS A 144 -25.36 -4.59 -4.70
C HIS A 144 -25.32 -5.01 -6.19
N SER A 145 -25.68 -4.09 -7.09
CA SER A 145 -25.57 -4.31 -8.54
C SER A 145 -24.12 -4.52 -8.97
N ALA A 146 -23.20 -3.67 -8.48
CA ALA A 146 -21.76 -3.79 -8.76
C ALA A 146 -21.20 -5.15 -8.31
N ILE A 147 -21.52 -5.59 -7.08
CA ILE A 147 -21.10 -6.90 -6.56
C ILE A 147 -21.67 -8.04 -7.41
N SER A 148 -22.94 -7.97 -7.79
CA SER A 148 -23.59 -8.99 -8.64
C SER A 148 -22.92 -9.09 -10.01
N MET A 149 -22.56 -7.96 -10.62
CA MET A 149 -21.84 -7.91 -11.89
C MET A 149 -20.42 -8.48 -11.78
N ALA A 150 -19.71 -8.15 -10.69
CA ALA A 150 -18.40 -8.70 -10.39
C ALA A 150 -18.45 -10.23 -10.25
N GLN A 151 -19.40 -10.76 -9.47
CA GLN A 151 -19.59 -12.20 -9.28
C GLN A 151 -19.85 -12.94 -10.60
N ARG A 152 -20.77 -12.42 -11.43
CA ARG A 152 -21.07 -13.02 -12.74
C ARG A 152 -19.85 -13.04 -13.66
N THR A 153 -19.08 -11.95 -13.68
CA THR A 153 -17.89 -11.83 -14.52
C THR A 153 -16.76 -12.74 -14.03
N LEU A 154 -16.53 -12.78 -12.71
CA LEU A 154 -15.55 -13.68 -12.09
C LEU A 154 -15.90 -15.15 -12.29
N LYS A 155 -17.19 -15.50 -12.28
CA LYS A 155 -17.63 -16.86 -12.62
C LYS A 155 -17.20 -17.23 -14.05
N ARG A 156 -17.45 -16.38 -15.05
CA ARG A 156 -17.01 -16.65 -16.43
C ARG A 156 -15.49 -16.75 -16.57
N LEU A 157 -14.74 -15.87 -15.91
CA LEU A 157 -13.28 -15.91 -15.90
C LEU A 157 -12.74 -17.19 -15.22
N LYS A 158 -13.41 -17.65 -14.16
CA LYS A 158 -13.07 -18.91 -13.48
C LYS A 158 -13.38 -20.11 -14.37
N ASP A 159 -14.57 -20.15 -14.97
CA ASP A 159 -15.01 -21.26 -15.83
C ASP A 159 -14.11 -21.38 -17.08
N SER A 160 -13.57 -20.26 -17.59
CA SER A 160 -12.58 -20.23 -18.68
C SER A 160 -11.13 -20.43 -18.23
N GLY A 161 -10.88 -20.67 -16.94
CA GLY A 161 -9.54 -20.92 -16.39
C GLY A 161 -8.61 -19.70 -16.42
N GLN A 162 -9.13 -18.48 -16.56
CA GLN A 162 -8.34 -17.24 -16.63
C GLN A 162 -8.00 -16.64 -15.26
N VAL A 163 -8.71 -17.04 -14.21
CA VAL A 163 -8.42 -16.64 -12.83
C VAL A 163 -8.28 -17.85 -11.92
N LEU A 164 -7.41 -17.72 -10.93
CA LEU A 164 -7.30 -18.59 -9.77
C LEU A 164 -8.20 -18.01 -8.66
N HIS A 165 -8.69 -18.87 -7.77
CA HIS A 165 -9.48 -18.44 -6.62
C HIS A 165 -9.16 -19.27 -5.38
N ARG A 166 -9.37 -18.67 -4.20
CA ARG A 166 -9.20 -19.29 -2.89
C ARG A 166 -10.11 -18.59 -1.87
N ILE A 167 -10.50 -19.32 -0.82
CA ILE A 167 -11.11 -18.73 0.38
C ILE A 167 -10.01 -18.18 1.29
N ALA A 168 -10.12 -16.90 1.62
CA ALA A 168 -9.21 -16.20 2.52
C ALA A 168 -9.56 -16.46 4.00
N PRO A 169 -8.69 -16.07 4.96
CA PRO A 169 -8.92 -16.31 6.38
C PRO A 169 -10.21 -15.71 6.96
N ASP A 170 -10.73 -14.65 6.35
CA ASP A 170 -12.00 -14.00 6.72
C ASP A 170 -13.24 -14.63 6.05
N GLY A 171 -13.06 -15.74 5.30
CA GLY A 171 -14.12 -16.41 4.54
C GLY A 171 -14.41 -15.77 3.18
N ALA A 172 -13.81 -14.61 2.85
CA ALA A 172 -14.01 -13.99 1.55
C ALA A 172 -13.32 -14.80 0.44
N THR A 173 -13.90 -14.80 -0.77
CA THR A 173 -13.21 -15.34 -1.94
C THR A 173 -12.30 -14.28 -2.54
N ILE A 174 -11.02 -14.63 -2.69
CA ILE A 174 -10.02 -13.83 -3.38
C ILE A 174 -9.68 -14.47 -4.73
N TYR A 175 -9.32 -13.61 -5.67
CA TYR A 175 -8.98 -13.99 -7.05
C TYR A 175 -7.62 -13.46 -7.42
N SER A 176 -6.95 -14.14 -8.35
CA SER A 176 -5.61 -13.80 -8.84
C SER A 176 -5.50 -14.25 -10.31
N PRO A 177 -4.70 -13.62 -11.18
CA PRO A 177 -4.66 -14.02 -12.57
C PRO A 177 -4.01 -15.40 -12.72
N SER A 178 -4.59 -16.26 -13.56
CA SER A 178 -3.93 -17.51 -13.95
C SER A 178 -2.90 -17.25 -15.06
N GLN A 179 -2.16 -18.28 -15.49
CA GLN A 179 -1.29 -18.15 -16.66
C GLN A 179 -2.07 -17.82 -17.95
N SER A 180 -3.27 -18.39 -18.10
CA SER A 180 -4.15 -18.11 -19.23
C SER A 180 -4.65 -16.66 -19.21
N GLY A 181 -5.07 -16.17 -18.04
CA GLY A 181 -5.47 -14.77 -17.87
C GLY A 181 -4.32 -13.79 -18.10
N ALA A 182 -3.11 -14.12 -17.63
CA ALA A 182 -1.91 -13.32 -17.89
C ALA A 182 -1.58 -13.23 -19.39
N LYS A 183 -1.66 -14.35 -20.11
CA LYS A 183 -1.47 -14.38 -21.58
C LYS A 183 -2.51 -13.54 -22.30
N ARG A 184 -3.78 -13.57 -21.85
CA ARG A 184 -4.85 -12.73 -22.42
C ARG A 184 -4.53 -11.24 -22.26
N LEU A 185 -4.01 -10.81 -21.10
CA LEU A 185 -3.58 -9.42 -20.89
C LEU A 185 -2.43 -9.02 -21.82
N GLU A 186 -1.44 -9.89 -21.99
CA GLU A 186 -0.32 -9.63 -22.89
C GLU A 186 -0.80 -9.46 -24.34
N GLN A 187 -1.73 -10.30 -24.80
CA GLN A 187 -2.28 -10.23 -26.14
C GLN A 187 -3.15 -8.98 -26.40
N ASN A 188 -3.85 -8.48 -25.38
CA ASN A 188 -4.80 -7.36 -25.56
C ASN A 188 -4.19 -6.00 -25.20
N TYR A 189 -3.24 -5.95 -24.26
CA TYR A 189 -2.65 -4.70 -23.76
C TYR A 189 -1.13 -4.65 -23.89
N GLY A 190 -0.45 -5.70 -24.38
CA GLY A 190 1.01 -5.75 -24.41
C GLY A 190 1.66 -5.81 -23.03
N ILE A 191 0.87 -6.06 -21.97
CA ILE A 191 1.36 -6.09 -20.59
C ILE A 191 1.93 -7.48 -20.31
N THR A 192 3.22 -7.55 -19.98
CA THR A 192 3.89 -8.78 -19.53
C THR A 192 3.41 -9.16 -18.13
N ALA A 193 2.23 -9.79 -18.05
CA ALA A 193 1.63 -10.27 -16.82
C ALA A 193 2.20 -11.63 -16.41
N ARG A 194 2.11 -11.95 -15.11
CA ARG A 194 2.48 -13.26 -14.55
C ARG A 194 1.30 -13.86 -13.81
N SER A 195 1.23 -15.19 -13.81
CA SER A 195 0.31 -15.94 -12.95
C SER A 195 0.55 -15.58 -11.47
N GLY A 196 -0.52 -15.40 -10.70
CA GLY A 196 -0.47 -15.16 -9.25
C GLY A 196 -0.64 -16.43 -8.42
N LYS A 197 -0.28 -17.59 -8.98
CA LYS A 197 -0.35 -18.90 -8.29
C LYS A 197 0.34 -18.91 -6.93
N ASP A 198 1.52 -18.31 -6.82
CA ASP A 198 2.26 -18.28 -5.55
C ASP A 198 1.68 -17.24 -4.59
N LEU A 199 1.22 -16.10 -5.13
CA LEU A 199 0.59 -15.03 -4.35
C LEU A 199 -0.69 -15.49 -3.63
N ILE A 200 -1.49 -16.34 -4.26
CA ILE A 200 -2.73 -16.86 -3.66
C ILE A 200 -2.47 -18.04 -2.70
N ARG A 201 -1.29 -18.69 -2.80
CA ARG A 201 -0.84 -19.73 -1.86
C ARG A 201 -0.30 -19.12 -0.57
N GLU A 202 0.46 -18.04 -0.71
CA GLU A 202 1.14 -17.33 0.37
C GLU A 202 0.52 -15.94 0.53
N LEU A 203 -0.64 -15.88 1.20
CA LEU A 203 -1.36 -14.61 1.37
C LEU A 203 -0.59 -13.59 2.22
N GLY A 204 0.41 -14.05 2.98
CA GLY A 204 1.17 -13.22 3.89
C GLY A 204 0.25 -12.51 4.88
N ASN A 205 0.58 -11.25 5.19
CA ASN A 205 -0.18 -10.40 6.08
C ASN A 205 -1.55 -9.98 5.47
N TYR A 206 -2.49 -10.92 5.34
CA TYR A 206 -3.72 -10.80 4.55
C TYR A 206 -4.54 -9.53 4.84
N GLU A 207 -4.82 -9.24 6.11
CA GLU A 207 -5.64 -8.08 6.49
C GLU A 207 -4.90 -6.76 6.25
N HIS A 208 -3.58 -6.70 6.48
CA HIS A 208 -2.77 -5.53 6.12
C HIS A 208 -2.87 -5.24 4.63
N ARG A 209 -2.71 -6.27 3.79
CA ARG A 209 -2.85 -6.14 2.34
C ARG A 209 -4.27 -5.77 1.93
N CYS A 210 -5.30 -6.28 2.62
CA CYS A 210 -6.67 -5.86 2.38
C CYS A 210 -6.86 -4.36 2.61
N ASN A 211 -6.30 -3.81 3.69
CA ASN A 211 -6.40 -2.40 4.01
C ASN A 211 -5.62 -1.53 3.02
N ALA A 212 -4.39 -1.93 2.68
CA ALA A 212 -3.60 -1.28 1.63
C ALA A 212 -4.32 -1.27 0.27
N ASN A 213 -4.96 -2.38 -0.09
CA ASN A 213 -5.71 -2.47 -1.33
C ASN A 213 -6.95 -1.57 -1.31
N ILE A 214 -7.69 -1.50 -0.20
CA ILE A 214 -8.84 -0.60 -0.05
C ILE A 214 -8.40 0.85 -0.23
N PHE A 215 -7.31 1.26 0.43
CA PHE A 215 -6.74 2.59 0.27
C PHE A 215 -6.45 2.91 -1.19
N ALA A 216 -5.65 2.06 -1.84
CA ALA A 216 -5.26 2.24 -3.23
C ALA A 216 -6.47 2.30 -4.17
N ILE A 217 -7.50 1.49 -3.93
CA ILE A 217 -8.75 1.52 -4.71
C ILE A 217 -9.49 2.84 -4.52
N ASN A 218 -9.56 3.37 -3.30
CA ASN A 218 -10.19 4.67 -3.05
C ASN A 218 -9.46 5.80 -3.77
N GLN A 219 -8.12 5.79 -3.75
CA GLN A 219 -7.32 6.78 -4.48
C GLN A 219 -7.51 6.65 -6.00
N LEU A 220 -7.56 5.42 -6.54
CA LEU A 220 -7.86 5.19 -7.96
C LEU A 220 -9.26 5.68 -8.34
N ARG A 221 -10.26 5.50 -7.46
CA ARG A 221 -11.62 6.03 -7.66
C ARG A 221 -11.68 7.55 -7.59
N ALA A 222 -10.77 8.18 -6.83
CA ALA A 222 -10.57 9.62 -6.81
C ALA A 222 -9.77 10.13 -8.04
N GLY A 223 -9.48 9.27 -9.02
CA GLY A 223 -8.77 9.64 -10.25
C GLY A 223 -7.26 9.84 -10.06
N LYS A 224 -6.70 9.44 -8.91
CA LYS A 224 -5.26 9.56 -8.64
C LYS A 224 -4.49 8.40 -9.26
N SER A 225 -3.24 8.65 -9.67
CA SER A 225 -2.31 7.58 -10.04
C SER A 225 -1.75 6.93 -8.78
N VAL A 226 -1.79 5.60 -8.71
CA VAL A 226 -1.39 4.84 -7.52
C VAL A 226 -0.49 3.69 -7.92
N TRP A 227 0.53 3.39 -7.12
CA TRP A 227 1.29 2.14 -7.19
C TRP A 227 1.04 1.32 -5.93
N THR A 228 0.62 0.07 -6.13
CA THR A 228 0.34 -0.87 -5.04
C THR A 228 1.62 -1.49 -4.47
N GLU A 229 1.59 -1.99 -3.24
CA GLU A 229 2.70 -2.76 -2.63
C GLU A 229 3.28 -3.82 -3.59
N ARG A 230 2.40 -4.51 -4.34
CA ARG A 230 2.81 -5.55 -5.30
C ARG A 230 3.59 -4.96 -6.48
N GLU A 231 3.15 -3.83 -7.02
CA GLU A 231 3.86 -3.14 -8.10
C GLU A 231 5.22 -2.63 -7.64
N ILE A 232 5.28 -2.08 -6.43
CA ILE A 232 6.52 -1.62 -5.78
C ILE A 232 7.51 -2.77 -5.63
N GLN A 233 7.09 -3.88 -5.00
CA GLN A 233 7.94 -5.06 -4.81
C GLN A 233 8.41 -5.66 -6.15
N ALA A 234 7.57 -5.61 -7.18
CA ALA A 234 7.89 -6.09 -8.51
C ALA A 234 8.75 -5.12 -9.34
N GLY A 235 9.14 -3.97 -8.80
CA GLY A 235 9.95 -2.96 -9.50
C GLY A 235 9.21 -2.25 -10.64
N ARG A 236 7.88 -2.15 -10.55
CA ARG A 236 7.03 -1.40 -11.50
C ARG A 236 6.66 0.00 -11.00
N ALA A 237 7.05 0.34 -9.77
CA ALA A 237 6.86 1.67 -9.22
C ALA A 237 8.10 2.56 -9.46
N PRO A 238 7.96 3.89 -9.41
CA PRO A 238 9.07 4.83 -9.56
C PRO A 238 10.16 4.64 -8.49
N ILE A 239 9.75 4.30 -7.27
CA ILE A 239 10.64 3.96 -6.17
C ILE A 239 10.27 2.62 -5.55
N LYS A 240 11.28 1.86 -5.16
CA LYS A 240 11.10 0.57 -4.48
C LYS A 240 11.26 0.71 -2.96
N THR A 241 12.28 1.41 -2.51
CA THR A 241 12.59 1.59 -1.09
C THR A 241 13.17 2.96 -0.80
N VAL A 242 12.85 3.49 0.38
CA VAL A 242 13.51 4.65 0.98
C VAL A 242 13.96 4.27 2.37
N LEU A 243 15.23 4.56 2.70
CA LEU A 243 15.82 4.16 4.00
C LEU A 243 15.57 2.68 4.32
N HIS A 244 15.73 1.80 3.31
CA HIS A 244 15.48 0.36 3.37
C HIS A 244 14.05 -0.08 3.71
N LYS A 245 13.11 0.86 3.79
CA LYS A 245 11.69 0.60 3.96
C LYS A 245 11.01 0.50 2.60
N VAL A 246 10.04 -0.40 2.45
CA VAL A 246 9.16 -0.50 1.28
C VAL A 246 7.82 0.17 1.66
N PRO A 247 7.26 1.07 0.83
CA PRO A 247 5.94 1.63 1.08
C PRO A 247 4.83 0.59 0.91
N ASP A 248 3.73 0.75 1.64
CA ASP A 248 2.51 -0.06 1.43
C ASP A 248 1.76 0.38 0.16
N GLY A 249 1.97 1.63 -0.25
CA GLY A 249 1.51 2.20 -1.51
C GLY A 249 2.21 3.52 -1.81
N LEU A 250 2.10 3.96 -3.06
CA LEU A 250 2.53 5.29 -3.49
C LEU A 250 1.38 5.94 -4.24
N VAL A 251 1.18 7.23 -4.03
CA VAL A 251 0.21 8.03 -4.79
C VAL A 251 0.95 9.16 -5.48
N ASP A 252 0.63 9.41 -6.73
CA ASP A 252 1.09 10.60 -7.44
C ASP A 252 0.31 11.83 -6.92
N VAL A 253 1.07 12.75 -6.33
CA VAL A 253 0.58 14.03 -5.80
C VAL A 253 1.32 15.18 -6.46
N THR A 254 1.77 14.97 -7.70
CA THR A 254 2.40 16.03 -8.49
C THR A 254 1.38 17.14 -8.75
N GLU A 255 1.57 18.27 -8.07
CA GLU A 255 0.85 19.51 -8.32
C GLU A 255 1.74 20.49 -9.11
N GLU A 256 1.11 21.45 -9.80
CA GLU A 256 1.83 22.48 -10.58
C GLU A 256 2.80 23.30 -9.70
N ASP A 257 2.53 23.40 -8.40
CA ASP A 257 3.29 24.20 -7.44
C ASP A 257 4.61 23.56 -6.98
N TYR A 258 4.83 22.25 -7.24
CA TYR A 258 6.12 21.59 -6.99
C TYR A 258 7.14 21.93 -8.09
N LYS A 259 7.47 23.23 -8.21
CA LYS A 259 8.38 23.79 -9.22
C LYS A 259 9.75 23.10 -9.14
N GLY A 260 10.01 22.24 -10.12
CA GLY A 260 11.31 21.61 -10.32
C GLY A 260 11.32 20.10 -10.22
N TYR A 261 10.24 19.45 -9.79
CA TYR A 261 10.10 17.99 -9.77
C TYR A 261 9.28 17.49 -10.96
N SER A 262 9.66 16.33 -11.51
CA SER A 262 8.90 15.65 -12.55
C SER A 262 7.85 14.70 -11.97
N LEU A 263 7.99 14.33 -10.69
CA LEU A 263 7.07 13.45 -9.97
C LEU A 263 7.18 13.68 -8.45
N THR A 264 6.09 14.07 -7.83
CA THR A 264 5.94 14.14 -6.37
C THR A 264 5.08 12.97 -5.92
N LEU A 265 5.58 12.20 -4.97
CA LEU A 265 4.88 11.03 -4.43
C LEU A 265 4.44 11.27 -2.99
N ALA A 266 3.24 10.80 -2.67
CA ALA A 266 2.83 10.53 -1.30
C ALA A 266 3.23 9.10 -0.92
N TRP A 267 3.98 8.98 0.17
CA TRP A 267 4.37 7.71 0.76
C TRP A 267 3.25 7.18 1.66
N VAL A 268 2.72 5.99 1.37
CA VAL A 268 1.60 5.43 2.14
C VAL A 268 2.08 4.36 3.11
N GLU A 269 1.65 4.48 4.36
CA GLU A 269 1.81 3.49 5.43
C GLU A 269 0.45 3.09 5.99
N ILE A 270 0.20 1.79 6.04
CA ILE A 270 -1.02 1.21 6.58
C ILE A 270 -0.72 0.65 7.96
N GLU A 271 -1.22 1.32 8.98
CA GLU A 271 -0.97 0.94 10.36
C GLU A 271 -2.19 0.23 10.95
N ARG A 272 -1.98 -1.04 11.30
CA ARG A 272 -2.87 -1.72 12.24
C ARG A 272 -2.80 -1.02 13.59
N GLY A 273 -3.95 -0.92 14.26
CA GLY A 273 -4.13 -0.23 15.55
C GLY A 273 -2.90 -0.18 16.45
N TYR A 274 -2.73 -1.11 17.39
CA TYR A 274 -1.65 -1.00 18.36
C TYR A 274 -0.29 -1.46 17.79
N LYS A 275 0.70 -0.55 17.80
CA LYS A 275 2.11 -0.84 17.50
C LYS A 275 2.97 -0.80 18.78
N LYS A 276 3.87 -1.76 18.94
CA LYS A 276 4.83 -1.76 20.07
C LYS A 276 5.67 -0.47 20.05
N ALA A 277 6.12 0.00 21.22
CA ALA A 277 6.88 1.24 21.35
C ALA A 277 8.12 1.30 20.43
N ALA A 278 8.90 0.22 20.34
CA ALA A 278 10.07 0.17 19.47
C ALA A 278 9.71 0.32 17.99
N ASP A 279 8.67 -0.37 17.50
CA ASP A 279 8.28 -0.32 16.08
C ASP A 279 7.57 0.99 15.73
N PHE A 280 6.86 1.58 16.69
CA PHE A 280 6.33 2.93 16.57
C PHE A 280 7.46 3.96 16.45
N ASN A 281 8.49 3.86 17.29
CA ASN A 281 9.64 4.77 17.23
C ASN A 281 10.40 4.65 15.90
N LYS A 282 10.54 3.43 15.35
CA LYS A 282 11.11 3.23 14.00
C LYS A 282 10.27 3.90 12.91
N MET A 283 8.94 3.80 13.01
CA MET A 283 8.03 4.45 12.07
C MET A 283 8.15 5.97 12.16
N MET A 284 8.10 6.54 13.36
CA MET A 284 8.27 7.98 13.54
C MET A 284 9.64 8.46 13.07
N HIS A 285 10.71 7.72 13.38
CA HIS A 285 12.05 8.02 12.86
C HIS A 285 12.08 8.03 11.34
N PHE A 286 11.42 7.07 10.68
CA PHE A 286 11.29 7.06 9.22
C PHE A 286 10.56 8.30 8.71
N ILE A 287 9.39 8.62 9.27
CA ILE A 287 8.58 9.79 8.88
C ILE A 287 9.41 11.08 8.99
N PHE A 288 10.05 11.29 10.15
CA PHE A 288 10.91 12.46 10.36
C PHE A 288 12.17 12.43 9.52
N SER A 289 12.69 11.25 9.17
CA SER A 289 13.80 11.20 8.24
C SER A 289 13.31 11.70 6.88
N VAL A 290 12.21 11.16 6.35
CA VAL A 290 11.67 11.46 5.01
C VAL A 290 11.17 12.90 4.86
N LEU A 291 10.47 13.43 5.87
CA LEU A 291 9.89 14.78 5.82
C LEU A 291 10.75 15.87 6.50
N GLY A 292 11.74 15.50 7.31
CA GLY A 292 12.19 16.36 8.39
C GLY A 292 13.31 17.37 8.16
N PRO A 293 14.43 17.04 7.50
CA PRO A 293 15.43 18.08 7.25
C PRO A 293 14.98 18.87 6.01
N LEU A 294 14.86 20.19 6.10
CA LEU A 294 14.71 21.08 4.95
C LEU A 294 16.06 21.75 4.62
N ASN A 295 16.33 21.97 3.34
CA ASN A 295 17.45 22.82 2.92
C ASN A 295 17.15 24.30 3.22
N SER A 296 18.11 25.19 2.96
CA SER A 296 17.96 26.64 3.16
C SER A 296 16.85 27.29 2.32
N GLU A 297 16.28 26.56 1.35
CA GLU A 297 15.16 27.01 0.51
C GLU A 297 13.81 26.46 0.99
N GLY A 298 13.76 25.78 2.15
CA GLY A 298 12.53 25.18 2.67
C GLY A 298 12.09 23.90 1.93
N LYS A 299 12.99 23.25 1.17
CA LYS A 299 12.70 22.00 0.45
C LYS A 299 13.24 20.80 1.23
N PRO A 300 12.56 19.63 1.22
CA PRO A 300 13.08 18.41 1.84
C PRO A 300 14.52 18.11 1.40
N LEU A 301 15.44 17.94 2.36
CA LEU A 301 16.82 17.49 2.16
C LEU A 301 16.85 16.03 1.68
N ASN A 302 15.78 15.28 1.94
CA ASN A 302 15.59 13.92 1.44
C ASN A 302 15.12 13.88 -0.02
N GLN A 303 15.61 14.83 -0.83
CA GLN A 303 15.70 14.64 -2.26
C GLN A 303 16.45 13.33 -2.49
N MET A 304 15.74 12.28 -2.91
CA MET A 304 16.40 11.16 -3.56
C MET A 304 16.88 11.68 -4.89
N TYR A 305 18.08 12.28 -4.87
CA TYR A 305 18.77 12.79 -6.03
C TYR A 305 19.22 11.59 -6.88
N GLN A 306 18.30 11.08 -7.70
CA GLN A 306 18.67 10.50 -8.98
C GLN A 306 18.75 11.70 -9.94
N PRO A 307 19.95 12.18 -10.32
CA PRO A 307 20.10 13.45 -11.05
C PRO A 307 19.32 13.55 -12.37
N ALA A 308 18.85 12.42 -12.91
CA ALA A 308 18.12 12.35 -14.17
C ALA A 308 16.60 12.50 -14.01
N ASP A 309 16.01 12.07 -12.89
CA ASP A 309 14.56 11.98 -12.69
C ASP A 309 14.23 12.68 -11.36
N LYS A 310 13.80 13.94 -11.44
CA LYS A 310 13.53 14.81 -10.28
C LYS A 310 12.33 14.28 -9.50
N LEU A 311 12.57 13.30 -8.63
CA LEU A 311 11.57 12.61 -7.81
C LEU A 311 11.70 13.02 -6.34
N CYS A 312 10.57 13.33 -5.70
CA CYS A 312 10.52 13.60 -4.26
C CYS A 312 9.36 12.87 -3.59
N ILE A 313 9.53 12.63 -2.29
CA ILE A 313 8.40 12.33 -1.42
C ILE A 313 7.95 13.67 -0.84
N GLY A 314 6.84 14.18 -1.34
CA GLY A 314 6.24 15.43 -0.85
C GLY A 314 5.47 15.19 0.45
N GLU A 315 4.73 14.08 0.49
CA GLU A 315 3.77 13.78 1.55
C GLU A 315 4.01 12.38 2.14
N VAL A 316 3.60 12.21 3.40
CA VAL A 316 3.42 10.89 4.01
C VAL A 316 1.96 10.75 4.44
N ILE A 317 1.31 9.67 4.01
CA ILE A 317 -0.06 9.33 4.41
C ILE A 317 0.03 8.11 5.33
N VAL A 318 -0.44 8.25 6.57
CA VAL A 318 -0.58 7.13 7.50
C VAL A 318 -2.06 6.82 7.69
N GLN A 319 -2.49 5.67 7.17
CA GLN A 319 -3.84 5.18 7.41
C GLN A 319 -3.86 4.30 8.65
N THR A 320 -4.78 4.56 9.58
CA THR A 320 -4.98 3.68 10.73
C THR A 320 -6.46 3.39 10.98
N ASN A 321 -6.73 2.23 11.59
CA ASN A 321 -8.09 1.85 11.97
C ASN A 321 -8.41 2.14 13.45
N ALA A 322 -7.49 2.75 14.20
CA ALA A 322 -7.67 3.02 15.63
C ALA A 322 -7.35 4.48 15.98
N ASN A 323 -8.34 5.18 16.51
CA ASN A 323 -8.19 6.57 16.98
C ASN A 323 -7.06 6.71 18.02
N SER A 324 -6.82 5.69 18.85
CA SER A 324 -5.72 5.70 19.83
C SER A 324 -4.33 5.76 19.18
N GLN A 325 -4.14 5.07 18.06
CA GLN A 325 -2.88 5.09 17.31
C GLN A 325 -2.73 6.41 16.55
N GLN A 326 -3.81 6.93 15.98
CA GLN A 326 -3.85 8.26 15.38
C GLN A 326 -3.44 9.33 16.40
N ASN A 327 -4.11 9.37 17.57
CA ASN A 327 -3.79 10.29 18.66
C ASN A 327 -2.34 10.15 19.14
N ARG A 328 -1.80 8.93 19.10
CA ARG A 328 -0.41 8.69 19.46
C ARG A 328 0.57 9.27 18.43
N ILE A 329 0.26 9.18 17.13
CA ILE A 329 1.03 9.83 16.06
C ILE A 329 0.97 11.36 16.23
N ILE A 330 -0.24 11.91 16.36
CA ILE A 330 -0.47 13.36 16.58
C ILE A 330 0.36 13.84 17.79
N ASN A 331 0.28 13.13 18.91
CA ASN A 331 1.05 13.47 20.10
C ASN A 331 2.57 13.35 19.90
N ALA A 332 3.05 12.37 19.13
CA ALA A 332 4.47 12.21 18.86
C ALA A 332 5.02 13.33 17.97
N VAL A 333 4.26 13.75 16.95
CA VAL A 333 4.60 14.90 16.10
C VAL A 333 4.57 16.18 16.91
N ARG A 334 3.50 16.45 17.67
CA ARG A 334 3.33 17.66 18.48
C ARG A 334 4.42 17.85 19.52
N HIS A 335 4.80 16.78 20.22
CA HIS A 335 5.73 16.88 21.34
C HIS A 335 7.19 16.65 20.93
N GLY A 336 7.47 16.47 19.64
CA GLY A 336 8.82 16.31 19.10
C GLY A 336 9.70 15.34 19.89
N LYS A 337 9.11 14.33 20.55
CA LYS A 337 9.81 13.42 21.46
C LYS A 337 10.61 12.36 20.70
N THR A 338 11.21 12.72 19.58
CA THR A 338 12.34 11.98 19.09
C THR A 338 13.57 12.63 19.68
N THR A 339 14.40 11.83 20.31
CA THR A 339 15.71 12.21 20.86
C THR A 339 16.71 12.58 19.75
N ALA A 340 16.22 13.10 18.63
CA ALA A 340 16.97 13.33 17.41
C ALA A 340 17.49 14.78 17.38
N PRO A 341 18.78 15.00 17.08
CA PRO A 341 19.48 16.27 17.24
C PRO A 341 19.22 17.30 16.12
N TYR A 342 18.14 17.15 15.33
CA TYR A 342 17.92 17.97 14.13
C TYR A 342 16.83 19.03 14.38
N ASP A 343 17.09 20.26 13.89
CA ASP A 343 16.09 21.32 13.74
C ASP A 343 15.11 20.91 12.63
N TYR A 344 14.14 20.09 13.00
CA TYR A 344 13.05 19.69 12.12
C TYR A 344 12.16 20.91 11.84
N ALA A 345 11.81 21.11 10.57
CA ALA A 345 10.79 22.08 10.19
C ALA A 345 9.41 21.50 10.56
N TRP A 346 9.01 21.62 11.82
CA TRP A 346 7.78 21.03 12.35
C TRP A 346 6.54 21.45 11.56
N GLU A 347 6.49 22.72 11.12
CA GLU A 347 5.43 23.24 10.24
C GLU A 347 5.34 22.45 8.93
N TYR A 348 6.48 22.11 8.32
CA TYR A 348 6.49 21.30 7.10
C TYR A 348 5.99 19.88 7.35
N ILE A 349 6.39 19.24 8.46
CA ILE A 349 5.89 17.91 8.82
C ILE A 349 4.38 17.95 9.06
N LEU A 350 3.86 18.96 9.76
CA LEU A 350 2.42 19.11 10.03
C LEU A 350 1.62 19.29 8.73
N ASN A 351 2.16 20.04 7.78
CA ASN A 351 1.52 20.32 6.49
C ASN A 351 1.56 19.13 5.52
N ASN A 352 2.54 18.22 5.67
CA ASN A 352 2.80 17.15 4.70
C ASN A 352 2.61 15.73 5.26
N LEU A 353 2.17 15.61 6.51
CA LEU A 353 1.76 14.34 7.11
C LEU A 353 0.24 14.31 7.22
N TYR A 354 -0.37 13.37 6.51
CA TYR A 354 -1.81 13.18 6.47
C TYR A 354 -2.21 11.93 7.26
N LEU A 355 -3.30 12.03 8.00
CA LEU A 355 -3.90 10.91 8.71
C LEU A 355 -5.29 10.64 8.12
N CYS A 356 -5.55 9.38 7.80
CA CYS A 356 -6.89 8.94 7.44
C CYS A 356 -7.31 7.74 8.25
N THR A 357 -8.61 7.65 8.48
CA THR A 357 -9.21 6.48 9.12
C THR A 357 -9.56 5.45 8.05
N ALA A 358 -9.67 4.18 8.42
CA ALA A 358 -10.20 3.16 7.51
C ALA A 358 -11.67 3.40 7.09
N GLN A 359 -12.38 4.30 7.79
CA GLN A 359 -13.80 4.58 7.58
C GLN A 359 -14.06 5.85 6.75
N SER A 360 -13.16 6.84 6.81
CA SER A 360 -13.22 8.04 5.96
C SER A 360 -12.43 7.83 4.68
N ALA A 361 -13.01 8.22 3.53
CA ALA A 361 -12.23 8.44 2.32
C ALA A 361 -11.45 9.76 2.39
N ASP A 362 -11.81 10.61 3.35
CA ASP A 362 -11.26 11.95 3.50
C ASP A 362 -9.89 11.90 4.18
N LEU A 363 -8.91 12.48 3.49
CA LEU A 363 -7.57 12.75 3.98
C LEU A 363 -7.62 14.10 4.69
N HIS A 364 -7.05 14.14 5.89
CA HIS A 364 -6.92 15.36 6.67
C HIS A 364 -5.45 15.57 7.00
N SER A 365 -4.99 16.81 6.85
CA SER A 365 -3.68 17.18 7.35
C SER A 365 -3.66 17.03 8.88
N ILE A 366 -2.49 16.82 9.49
CA ILE A 366 -2.42 16.77 10.96
C ILE A 366 -2.85 18.12 11.58
N ASP A 367 -2.60 19.25 10.92
CA ASP A 367 -2.97 20.56 11.44
C ASP A 367 -4.50 20.73 11.55
N GLU A 368 -5.26 20.28 10.55
CA GLU A 368 -6.73 20.25 10.61
C GLU A 368 -7.23 19.49 11.85
N TRP A 369 -6.68 18.30 12.11
CA TRP A 369 -7.05 17.48 13.27
C TRP A 369 -6.69 18.10 14.63
N VAL A 370 -5.72 19.00 14.67
CA VAL A 370 -5.31 19.68 15.90
C VAL A 370 -6.26 20.82 16.24
N ASN A 371 -6.90 21.40 15.22
CA ASN A 371 -7.75 22.58 15.35
C ASN A 371 -9.25 22.25 15.52
N GLU A 372 -9.67 21.00 15.26
CA GLU A 372 -10.98 20.43 15.61
C GLU A 372 -11.06 20.03 17.09
#